data_AF-I3QK19-F1
#
_entry.id   AF-I3QK19-F1
#
_cell.length_a   1.000
_cell.length_b   1.000
_cell.length_c   1.000
_cell.angle_alpha   90.00
_cell.angle_beta   90.00
_cell.angle_gamma   90.00
#
_symmetry.space_group_name_H-M   'P 1'
#
loop_
_entity.id
_entity.type
_entity.pdbx_description
1 polymer ?
#
loop_
_entity_poly.entity_id
_entity_poly.type
_entity_poly.pdbx_seq_one_letter_code
_entity_poly.pdbx_strand_id
1 'polypeptide(L)'
;SETFRKYPPLPVLTRICTKDYQIPGTSITIEKDTLCLISTMGIQHDPDYYPDPEKFDPERFSEENKDSIPQYAWLPFGAGP
;
A
#
# COMPACT_ATOMS: atom_id res chain seq x y z
N SER A 1 -3.28 -6.21 -10.94
CA SER A 1 -3.44 -5.69 -12.31
C SER A 1 -3.02 -4.24 -12.33
N GLU A 2 -2.42 -3.80 -13.44
CA GLU A 2 -1.83 -2.46 -13.55
C GLU A 2 -2.87 -1.34 -13.46
N THR A 3 -4.10 -1.57 -13.94
CA THR A 3 -5.20 -0.61 -13.82
C THR A 3 -5.48 -0.25 -12.36
N PHE A 4 -5.58 -1.23 -11.46
CA PHE A 4 -5.84 -0.96 -10.04
C PHE A 4 -4.61 -0.41 -9.31
N ARG A 5 -3.39 -0.63 -9.83
CA ARG A 5 -2.19 0.04 -9.30
C ARG A 5 -2.26 1.54 -9.58
N LYS A 6 -2.46 1.92 -10.84
CA LYS A 6 -2.47 3.32 -11.29
C LYS A 6 -3.74 4.07 -10.88
N TYR A 7 -4.87 3.37 -10.80
CA TYR A 7 -6.17 3.93 -10.43
C TYR A 7 -6.83 3.08 -9.34
N PRO A 8 -6.33 3.15 -8.09
CA PRO A 8 -6.90 2.38 -6.99
C PRO A 8 -8.35 2.77 -6.74
N PRO A 9 -9.30 1.81 -6.68
CA PRO A 9 -10.69 2.10 -6.35
C PRO A 9 -10.83 2.61 -4.91
N LEU A 10 -9.94 2.20 -4.02
CA LEU A 10 -9.81 2.66 -2.65
C LEU A 10 -8.46 3.37 -2.51
N PRO A 11 -8.34 4.69 -2.79
CA PRO A 11 -7.06 5.42 -2.75
C PRO A 11 -6.53 5.69 -1.33
N VAL A 12 -7.39 5.52 -0.33
CA VAL A 12 -7.06 5.57 1.09
C VAL A 12 -7.80 4.45 1.80
N LEU A 13 -7.09 3.68 2.62
CA LEU A 13 -7.67 2.72 3.57
C LEU A 13 -7.66 3.32 4.97
N THR A 14 -8.64 2.96 5.78
CA THR A 14 -8.75 3.43 7.16
C THR A 14 -8.59 2.26 8.14
N ARG A 15 -7.95 2.53 9.28
CA ARG A 15 -7.86 1.62 10.43
C ARG A 15 -7.99 2.42 11.72
N ILE A 16 -8.63 1.84 12.73
CA ILE A 16 -8.60 2.37 14.09
C ILE A 16 -7.60 1.55 14.90
N CYS A 17 -6.69 2.23 15.59
CA CYS A 17 -5.74 1.56 16.48
C CYS A 17 -6.48 1.04 17.72
N THR A 18 -6.48 -0.27 17.98
CA THR A 18 -7.28 -0.86 19.08
C THR A 18 -6.55 -0.89 20.43
N LYS A 19 -5.25 -0.57 20.42
CA LYS A 19 -4.36 -0.46 21.58
C LYS A 19 -3.16 0.39 21.21
N ASP A 20 -2.51 1.02 22.18
CA ASP A 20 -1.27 1.77 21.94
C ASP A 20 -0.26 0.88 21.20
N TYR A 21 0.28 1.40 20.10
CA TYR A 21 1.16 0.67 19.21
C TYR A 21 2.39 1.50 18.86
N GLN A 22 3.54 1.08 19.40
CA GLN A 22 4.82 1.63 18.97
C GLN A 22 5.21 1.06 17.61
N ILE A 23 5.42 1.94 16.63
CA ILE A 23 5.82 1.53 15.28
C ILE A 23 7.25 0.97 15.37
N PRO A 24 7.49 -0.29 14.94
CA PRO A 24 8.80 -0.92 15.01
C PRO A 24 9.89 -0.08 14.36
N GLY A 25 11.04 0.04 15.03
CA GLY A 25 12.17 0.84 14.54
C GLY A 25 12.03 2.36 14.72
N THR A 26 10.96 2.83 15.36
CA THR A 26 10.75 4.26 15.62
C THR A 26 10.42 4.53 17.10
N SER A 27 10.49 5.79 17.51
CA SER A 27 9.98 6.27 18.80
C SER A 27 8.51 6.72 18.73
N ILE A 28 7.81 6.46 17.62
CA ILE A 28 6.45 6.91 17.38
C ILE A 28 5.48 5.85 17.93
N THR A 29 4.59 6.30 18.82
CA THR A 29 3.47 5.49 19.31
C THR A 29 2.17 6.03 18.72
N ILE A 30 1.40 5.13 18.11
CA ILE A 30 0.02 5.39 17.72
C ILE A 30 -0.83 5.07 18.94
N GLU A 31 -1.50 6.08 19.49
CA GLU A 31 -2.37 5.89 20.65
C GLU A 31 -3.63 5.10 20.26
N LYS A 32 -4.16 4.35 21.22
CA LYS A 32 -5.46 3.69 21.09
C LYS A 32 -6.53 4.68 20.62
N ASP A 33 -7.44 4.19 19.80
CA ASP A 33 -8.57 4.90 19.19
C ASP A 33 -8.17 5.96 18.13
N THR A 34 -6.88 6.06 17.79
CA THR A 34 -6.41 6.89 16.67
C THR A 34 -6.88 6.32 15.32
N LEU A 35 -7.44 7.18 14.47
CA LEU A 35 -7.70 6.90 13.06
C LEU A 35 -6.42 6.99 12.23
N CYS A 36 -5.99 5.85 11.70
CA CYS A 36 -4.89 5.74 10.75
C CYS A 36 -5.42 5.77 9.32
N LEU A 37 -4.80 6.62 8.49
CA LEU A 37 -5.04 6.68 7.05
C LEU A 37 -3.85 6.06 6.32
N ILE A 38 -4.11 5.06 5.48
CA ILE A 38 -3.09 4.36 4.69
C ILE A 38 -3.31 4.75 3.24
N SER A 39 -2.38 5.51 2.66
CA SER A 39 -2.46 5.98 1.27
C SER A 39 -2.04 4.86 0.31
N THR A 40 -2.99 4.08 -0.18
CA THR A 40 -2.73 3.10 -1.25
C THR A 40 -2.36 3.80 -2.55
N MET A 41 -2.91 4.99 -2.81
CA MET A 41 -2.53 5.82 -3.95
C MET A 41 -1.04 6.16 -3.90
N GLY A 42 -0.54 6.58 -2.74
CA GLY A 42 0.87 6.90 -2.53
C GLY A 42 1.75 5.67 -2.69
N ILE A 43 1.44 4.58 -1.96
CA ILE A 43 2.20 3.33 -2.01
C ILE A 43 2.29 2.79 -3.44
N GLN A 44 1.18 2.79 -4.18
CA GLN A 44 1.11 2.24 -5.53
C GLN A 44 1.73 3.14 -6.61
N HIS A 45 2.09 4.38 -6.28
CA HIS A 45 2.85 5.31 -7.14
C HIS A 45 4.27 5.54 -6.63
N ASP A 46 4.69 4.84 -5.58
CA ASP A 46 6.03 4.98 -5.02
C ASP A 46 7.07 4.39 -6.01
N PRO A 47 8.03 5.19 -6.51
CA PRO A 47 9.05 4.72 -7.43
C PRO A 47 9.97 3.64 -6.84
N ASP A 48 10.07 3.55 -5.50
CA ASP A 48 10.85 2.50 -4.84
C ASP A 48 10.22 1.10 -5.01
N TYR A 49 8.91 1.03 -5.23
CA TYR A 49 8.19 -0.22 -5.53
C TYR A 49 7.82 -0.35 -7.01
N TYR A 50 7.60 0.77 -7.69
CA TYR A 50 7.14 0.82 -9.08
C TYR A 50 7.99 1.79 -9.90
N PRO A 51 9.14 1.35 -10.44
CA PRO A 51 10.01 2.19 -11.27
C PRO A 51 9.22 2.78 -12.45
N ASP A 52 9.35 4.07 -12.76
CA ASP A 52 8.48 4.78 -13.71
C ASP A 52 6.98 4.66 -13.37
N PRO A 53 6.54 5.11 -12.17
CA PRO A 53 5.19 4.85 -11.66
C PRO A 53 4.08 5.49 -12.50
N GLU A 54 4.42 6.51 -13.28
CA GLU A 54 3.50 7.16 -14.19
C GLU A 54 3.25 6.38 -15.48
N LYS A 55 4.16 5.48 -15.87
CA LYS A 55 3.97 4.61 -17.02
C LYS A 55 2.96 3.53 -16.68
N PHE A 56 1.95 3.37 -17.55
CA PHE A 56 1.08 2.20 -17.51
C PHE A 56 1.84 1.01 -18.11
N ASP A 57 2.19 0.05 -17.26
CA ASP A 57 2.98 -1.14 -17.66
C ASP A 57 2.32 -2.44 -17.16
N PRO A 58 1.51 -3.13 -18.00
CA PRO A 58 0.85 -4.38 -17.64
C PRO A 58 1.80 -5.50 -17.23
N GLU A 59 3.03 -5.51 -17.76
CA GLU A 59 4.01 -6.57 -17.54
C GLU A 59 4.46 -6.67 -16.09
N ARG A 60 4.28 -5.62 -15.27
CA ARG A 60 4.52 -5.69 -13.81
C ARG A 60 3.71 -6.77 -13.12
N PHE A 61 2.52 -7.08 -13.66
CA PHE A 61 1.60 -8.08 -13.13
C PHE A 61 1.57 -9.36 -13.97
N SER A 62 2.58 -9.58 -14.80
CA SER A 62 2.78 -10.87 -15.48
C SER A 62 3.08 -11.98 -14.46
N GLU A 63 2.94 -13.24 -14.85
CA GLU A 63 3.26 -14.38 -13.99
C GLU A 63 4.73 -14.38 -13.54
N GLU A 64 5.64 -13.85 -14.35
CA GLU A 64 7.07 -13.76 -14.05
C GLU A 64 7.39 -12.63 -13.07
N ASN A 65 6.70 -11.48 -13.18
CA ASN A 65 7.05 -10.28 -12.44
C ASN A 65 6.22 -10.05 -11.19
N LYS A 66 5.01 -10.61 -11.09
CA LYS A 66 4.08 -10.30 -9.98
C LYS A 66 4.67 -10.58 -8.60
N ASP A 67 5.55 -11.57 -8.48
CA ASP A 67 6.19 -11.95 -7.22
C ASP A 67 7.31 -10.98 -6.79
N SER A 68 7.78 -10.12 -7.69
CA SER A 68 8.72 -9.03 -7.37
C SER A 68 8.08 -7.87 -6.62
N ILE A 69 6.74 -7.77 -6.66
CA ILE A 69 5.98 -6.72 -5.99
C ILE A 69 5.88 -7.06 -4.50
N PRO A 70 6.38 -6.21 -3.59
CA PRO A 70 6.25 -6.48 -2.15
C PRO A 70 4.79 -6.65 -1.74
N GLN A 71 4.55 -7.57 -0.80
CA GLN A 71 3.19 -7.98 -0.37
C GLN A 71 2.24 -6.81 -0.05
N TYR A 72 2.75 -5.72 0.54
CA TYR A 72 1.95 -4.55 0.93
C TYR A 72 2.13 -3.34 0.02
N ALA A 73 2.83 -3.49 -1.11
CA ALA A 73 2.96 -2.46 -2.14
C ALA A 73 1.78 -2.44 -3.12
N TRP A 74 1.02 -3.54 -3.21
CA TRP A 74 -0.21 -3.62 -4.01
C TRP A 74 -1.42 -3.97 -3.14
N LEU A 75 -2.25 -2.98 -2.85
CA LEU A 75 -3.38 -3.08 -1.91
C LEU A 75 -4.70 -2.60 -2.51
N PRO A 76 -5.10 -3.10 -3.70
CA PRO A 76 -6.29 -2.60 -4.40
C PRO A 76 -7.59 -2.81 -3.61
N PHE A 77 -7.62 -3.81 -2.74
CA PHE A 77 -8.76 -4.18 -1.89
C PHE A 77 -8.38 -4.27 -0.41
N GLY A 78 -7.24 -3.68 -0.03
CA GLY A 78 -6.66 -3.83 1.30
C GLY A 78 -6.09 -5.21 1.60
N ALA A 79 -5.72 -5.41 2.86
CA ALA A 79 -5.19 -6.66 3.39
C ALA A 79 -5.59 -6.84 4.87
N GLY A 80 -5.60 -8.09 5.32
CA GLY A 80 -6.03 -8.48 6.66
C GLY A 80 -7.55 -8.66 6.80
N PRO A 81 -8.03 -9.10 7.99
CA PRO A 81 -9.44 -9.14 8.35
C PRO A 81 -10.01 -7.75 8.73
#